data_AF-D6YS61-F1
#
_entry.id   AF-D6YS61-F1
#
_cell.length_a   1.000
_cell.length_b   1.000
_cell.length_c   1.000
_cell.angle_alpha   90.00
_cell.angle_beta   90.00
_cell.angle_gamma   90.00
#
_symmetry.space_group_name_H-M   'P 1'
#
loop_
_entity.id
_entity.type
_entity.pdbx_description
1 polymer ?
#
loop_
_entity_poly.entity_id
_entity_poly.type
_entity_poly.pdbx_seq_one_letter_code
_entity_poly.pdbx_strand_id
1 'polypeptide(L)'
;MMFSACLFLGFPVDPLFAEKLKKVNPALLNAFIQEGGEDLCEINYQQMRYIGKRLGSIISLDNLELLEKNIYSFLKRLVPDFPYEEAPLYLVSLLDDHS
;
A
#
# COMPACT_ATOMS: atom_id res chain seq x y z
N MET A 1 27.22 -6.13 7.44
CA MET A 1 25.87 -5.55 7.43
C MET A 1 25.22 -6.03 6.14
N MET A 2 24.18 -6.87 6.22
CA MET A 2 23.53 -7.46 5.05
C MET A 2 22.22 -6.72 4.84
N PHE A 3 22.19 -5.83 3.85
CA PHE A 3 20.97 -5.12 3.47
C PHE A 3 19.99 -6.11 2.85
N SER A 4 18.80 -6.24 3.43
CA SER A 4 17.71 -6.98 2.81
C SER A 4 16.89 -5.99 1.99
N ALA A 5 16.91 -6.13 0.67
CA ALA A 5 16.02 -5.35 -0.18
C ALA A 5 14.66 -6.04 -0.22
N CYS A 6 13.59 -5.31 0.09
CA CYS A 6 12.23 -5.78 -0.14
C CYS A 6 11.51 -4.83 -1.09
N LEU A 7 10.58 -5.37 -1.88
CA LEU A 7 9.74 -4.58 -2.75
C LEU A 7 8.42 -4.29 -2.05
N PHE A 8 7.83 -3.15 -2.36
CA PHE A 8 6.53 -2.73 -1.87
C PHE A 8 5.68 -2.28 -3.04
N LEU A 9 4.50 -2.88 -3.21
CA LEU A 9 3.53 -2.42 -4.19
C LEU A 9 2.51 -1.54 -3.47
N GLY A 10 2.47 -0.25 -3.83
CA GLY A 10 1.77 0.76 -3.05
C GLY A 10 0.99 1.76 -3.88
N PHE A 11 -0.18 2.13 -3.38
CA PHE A 11 -0.96 3.26 -3.86
C PHE A 11 -0.41 4.56 -3.25
N PRO A 12 -0.11 5.59 -4.06
CA PRO A 12 0.39 6.86 -3.55
C PRO A 12 -0.73 7.64 -2.87
N VAL A 13 -0.50 8.07 -1.64
CA VAL A 13 -1.47 8.90 -0.91
C VAL A 13 -1.27 10.36 -1.33
N ASP A 14 -1.90 10.71 -2.46
CA ASP A 14 -1.96 12.10 -2.92
C ASP A 14 -2.85 12.97 -2.02
N PRO A 15 -2.83 14.31 -2.17
CA PRO A 15 -3.65 15.20 -1.34
C PRO A 15 -5.15 14.91 -1.43
N LEU A 16 -5.68 14.52 -2.60
CA LEU A 16 -7.11 14.24 -2.78
C LEU A 16 -7.52 12.99 -2.02
N PHE A 17 -6.73 11.92 -2.11
CA PHE A 17 -6.91 10.69 -1.39
C PHE A 17 -6.76 10.91 0.12
N ALA A 18 -5.75 11.67 0.54
CA ALA A 18 -5.53 12.01 1.94
C ALA A 18 -6.74 12.70 2.58
N GLU A 19 -7.36 13.66 1.88
CA GLU A 19 -8.56 14.36 2.36
C GLU A 19 -9.78 13.43 2.47
N LYS A 20 -9.92 12.45 1.58
CA LYS A 20 -10.97 11.43 1.69
C LYS A 20 -10.66 10.45 2.82
N LEU A 21 -9.40 10.05 2.99
CA LEU A 21 -8.97 9.12 4.02
C LEU A 21 -9.25 9.66 5.43
N LYS A 22 -9.07 10.97 5.66
CA LYS A 22 -9.42 11.65 6.93
C LYS A 22 -10.89 11.52 7.33
N LYS A 23 -11.79 11.24 6.38
CA LYS A 23 -13.23 11.08 6.61
C LYS A 23 -13.62 9.63 6.90
N VAL A 24 -12.70 8.68 6.70
CA VAL A 24 -12.94 7.26 6.96
C VAL A 24 -12.95 7.03 8.46
N ASN A 25 -13.85 6.15 8.92
CA ASN A 25 -13.92 5.77 10.33
C ASN A 25 -12.56 5.24 10.81
N PRO A 26 -11.96 5.80 11.88
CA PRO A 26 -10.67 5.36 12.40
C PRO A 26 -10.60 3.87 12.75
N ALA A 27 -11.69 3.28 13.24
CA ALA A 27 -11.75 1.85 13.53
C ALA A 27 -11.63 0.99 12.26
N LEU A 28 -12.19 1.48 11.14
CA LEU A 28 -12.09 0.83 9.84
C LEU A 28 -10.67 0.96 9.26
N LEU A 29 -10.07 2.15 9.39
CA LEU A 29 -8.68 2.38 9.00
C LEU A 29 -7.73 1.44 9.73
N ASN A 30 -7.85 1.34 11.05
CA ASN A 30 -7.01 0.45 11.87
C ASN A 30 -7.26 -1.04 11.60
N ALA A 31 -8.44 -1.40 11.10
CA ALA A 31 -8.75 -2.78 10.72
C ALA A 31 -8.05 -3.20 9.42
N PHE A 32 -7.87 -2.28 8.47
CA PHE A 32 -7.29 -2.58 7.15
C PHE A 32 -5.83 -2.14 6.99
N ILE A 33 -5.42 -1.05 7.64
CA ILE A 33 -4.08 -0.48 7.55
C ILE A 33 -3.39 -0.68 8.90
N GLN A 34 -2.46 -1.64 8.94
CA GLN A 34 -1.66 -1.94 10.13
C GLN A 34 -0.18 -1.97 9.77
N GLU A 35 0.66 -1.44 10.65
CA GLU A 35 2.11 -1.63 10.53
C GLU A 35 2.42 -3.12 10.66
N GLY A 36 2.96 -3.73 9.59
CA GLY A 36 3.28 -5.16 9.56
C GLY A 36 2.07 -6.10 9.45
N GLY A 37 0.85 -5.59 9.21
CA GLY A 37 -0.35 -6.42 9.04
C GLY A 37 -0.41 -7.18 7.72
N GLU A 38 -1.25 -8.20 7.66
CA GLU A 38 -1.43 -9.07 6.47
C GLU A 38 -2.25 -8.39 5.33
N ASP A 39 -3.03 -7.35 5.64
CA ASP A 39 -3.98 -6.71 4.72
C ASP A 39 -3.41 -5.49 3.99
N LEU A 40 -3.28 -4.33 4.61
CA LEU A 40 -2.51 -3.22 4.05
C LEU A 40 -1.57 -2.70 5.12
N CYS A 41 -0.40 -2.26 4.68
CA CYS A 41 0.51 -1.48 5.50
C CYS A 41 0.78 -0.14 4.84
N GLU A 42 1.22 0.78 5.68
CA GLU A 42 1.61 2.11 5.28
C GLU A 42 3.12 2.27 5.38
N ILE A 43 3.70 2.96 4.40
CA ILE A 43 5.10 3.34 4.42
C ILE A 43 5.26 4.80 4.01
N ASN A 44 6.38 5.40 4.44
CA ASN A 44 6.85 6.67 3.93
C ASN A 44 8.14 6.42 3.15
N TYR A 45 8.15 6.77 1.86
CA TYR A 45 9.30 6.59 0.97
C TYR A 45 9.51 7.85 0.14
N GLN A 46 10.73 8.40 0.17
CA GLN A 46 11.08 9.64 -0.55
C GLN A 46 10.08 10.79 -0.31
N GLN A 47 9.69 11.00 0.95
CA GLN A 47 8.72 12.03 1.38
C GLN A 47 7.28 11.84 0.85
N MET A 48 6.99 10.69 0.22
CA MET A 48 5.66 10.32 -0.21
C MET A 48 5.13 9.15 0.62
N ARG A 49 3.86 9.23 1.01
CA ARG A 49 3.16 8.19 1.74
C ARG A 49 2.55 7.20 0.75
N TYR A 50 2.70 5.91 1.04
CA TYR A 50 2.11 4.83 0.25
C TYR A 50 1.32 3.88 1.14
N ILE A 51 0.19 3.39 0.63
CA ILE A 51 -0.61 2.33 1.26
C ILE A 51 -0.61 1.11 0.34
N GLY A 52 -0.25 -0.06 0.85
CA GLY A 52 -0.04 -1.22 -0.02
C GLY A 52 0.44 -2.46 0.72
N LYS A 53 1.18 -3.31 0.00
CA LYS A 53 1.71 -4.56 0.52
C LYS A 53 3.19 -4.71 0.23
N ARG A 54 3.92 -5.24 1.23
CA ARG A 54 5.28 -5.77 1.04
C ARG A 54 5.21 -7.03 0.20
N LEU A 55 6.15 -7.14 -0.74
CA LEU A 55 6.31 -8.29 -1.61
C LEU A 55 7.36 -9.23 -1.01
N GLY A 56 7.07 -10.54 -1.05
CA GLY A 56 8.07 -11.56 -0.77
C GLY A 56 9.18 -11.59 -1.83
N SER A 57 10.24 -12.34 -1.55
CA SER A 57 11.46 -12.41 -2.38
C SER A 57 11.26 -13.01 -3.78
N ILE A 58 10.15 -13.72 -4.03
CA ILE A 58 9.81 -14.31 -5.32
C ILE A 58 8.32 -14.09 -5.59
N ILE A 59 8.00 -13.29 -6.60
CA ILE A 59 6.63 -13.03 -7.08
C ILE A 59 6.59 -13.19 -8.60
N SER A 60 5.61 -13.97 -9.09
CA SER A 60 5.27 -14.03 -10.52
C SER A 60 4.41 -12.82 -10.93
N LEU A 61 4.37 -12.53 -12.23
CA LEU A 61 3.49 -11.47 -12.77
C LEU A 61 2.01 -11.74 -12.45
N ASP A 62 1.54 -12.98 -12.54
CA ASP A 62 0.16 -13.34 -12.20
C ASP A 62 -0.17 -13.02 -10.73
N ASN A 63 0.78 -13.27 -9.82
CA ASN A 63 0.62 -12.94 -8.41
C ASN A 63 0.62 -11.43 -8.18
N LEU A 64 1.35 -10.66 -9.00
CA LEU A 64 1.37 -9.20 -8.93
C LEU A 64 0.01 -8.60 -9.34
N GLU A 65 -0.60 -9.10 -10.41
CA GLU A 65 -1.95 -8.68 -10.82
C GLU A 65 -3.01 -9.00 -9.76
N LEU A 66 -2.91 -10.19 -9.14
CA LEU A 66 -3.81 -10.57 -8.05
C LEU A 66 -3.63 -9.64 -6.84
N LEU A 67 -2.39 -9.28 -6.53
CA LEU A 67 -2.08 -8.37 -5.44
C LEU A 67 -2.60 -6.96 -5.70
N GLU A 68 -2.46 -6.47 -6.93
CA GLU A 68 -2.99 -5.18 -7.36
C GLU A 68 -4.52 -5.14 -7.20
N LYS A 69 -5.23 -6.15 -7.70
CA LYS A 69 -6.68 -6.27 -7.53
C LYS A 69 -7.08 -6.31 -6.05
N ASN A 70 -6.28 -6.97 -5.22
CA ASN A 70 -6.52 -7.06 -3.79
C ASN A 70 -6.34 -5.68 -3.10
N ILE A 71 -5.24 -4.97 -3.38
CA ILE A 71 -4.99 -3.63 -2.87
C ILE A 71 -6.13 -2.69 -3.25
N TYR A 72 -6.53 -2.66 -4.53
CA TYR A 72 -7.65 -1.83 -4.96
C TYR A 72 -8.98 -2.22 -4.31
N SER A 73 -9.24 -3.50 -4.08
CA SER A 73 -10.45 -3.96 -3.38
C SER A 73 -10.51 -3.40 -1.96
N PHE A 74 -9.40 -3.43 -1.22
CA PHE A 74 -9.33 -2.82 0.11
C PHE A 74 -9.47 -1.30 0.08
N LEU A 75 -8.76 -0.62 -0.83
CA LEU A 75 -8.85 0.83 -0.95
C LEU A 75 -10.28 1.28 -1.29
N LYS A 76 -10.96 0.58 -2.21
CA LYS A 76 -12.38 0.85 -2.54
C LYS A 76 -13.32 0.64 -1.35
N ARG A 77 -13.01 -0.26 -0.42
CA ARG A 77 -13.78 -0.43 0.83
C ARG A 77 -13.56 0.72 1.81
N LEU A 78 -12.36 1.30 1.83
CA LEU A 78 -12.03 2.45 2.68
C LEU A 78 -12.58 3.76 2.09
N VAL A 79 -12.33 3.99 0.81
CA VAL A 79 -12.69 5.20 0.08
C VAL A 79 -13.35 4.80 -1.25
N PRO A 80 -14.67 4.55 -1.26
CA PRO A 80 -15.38 4.04 -2.46
C PRO A 80 -15.45 5.05 -3.60
N ASP A 81 -15.58 6.34 -3.28
CA ASP A 81 -15.81 7.41 -4.28
C ASP A 81 -14.50 8.00 -4.84
N PHE A 82 -13.40 7.25 -4.84
CA PHE A 82 -12.13 7.70 -5.41
C PHE A 82 -11.93 7.11 -6.83
N PRO A 83 -11.43 7.89 -7.81
CA PRO A 83 -11.26 7.43 -9.19
C PRO A 83 -10.00 6.55 -9.34
N TYR A 84 -10.06 5.30 -8.89
CA TYR A 84 -8.92 4.38 -8.93
C TYR A 84 -8.45 3.97 -10.34
N GLU A 85 -9.32 4.09 -11.35
CA GLU A 85 -9.01 3.69 -12.74
C GLU A 85 -7.89 4.53 -13.37
N GLU A 86 -7.63 5.71 -12.81
CA GLU A 86 -6.63 6.66 -13.30
C GLU A 86 -5.36 6.70 -12.43
N ALA A 87 -5.33 5.95 -11.32
CA ALA A 87 -4.31 6.08 -10.29
C ALA A 87 -3.51 4.77 -10.13
N PRO A 88 -2.31 4.66 -10.72
CA PRO A 88 -1.54 3.43 -10.75
C PRO A 88 -0.93 3.10 -9.38
N LEU A 89 -0.69 1.81 -9.14
CA LEU A 89 0.20 1.37 -8.07
C LEU A 89 1.67 1.54 -8.48
N TYR A 90 2.50 1.89 -7.51
CA TYR A 90 3.93 2.05 -7.67
C TYR A 90 4.67 0.91 -7.00
N LEU A 91 5.64 0.35 -7.71
CA LEU A 91 6.57 -0.63 -7.17
C LEU A 91 7.78 0.12 -6.59
N VAL A 92 7.96 0.03 -5.28
CA VAL A 92 8.98 0.75 -4.53
C VAL A 92 10.00 -0.25 -3.98
N SER A 93 11.29 0.06 -4.13
CA SER A 93 12.37 -0.71 -3.51
C SER A 93 12.71 -0.13 -2.14
N LEU A 94 12.45 -0.90 -1.09
CA LEU A 94 12.78 -0.57 0.28
C LEU A 94 14.08 -1.28 0.68
N LEU A 95 14.90 -0.59 1.46
CA LEU A 95 16.02 -1.18 2.16
C LEU A 95 15.52 -1.47 3.58
N ASP A 96 15.34 -2.74 3.94
CA ASP A 96 15.12 -3.12 5.34
C ASP A 96 16.47 -3.13 6.05
N ASP A 97 16.60 -2.27 7.05
CA ASP A 97 17.69 -2.32 8.01
C ASP A 97 17.23 -3.24 9.14
N HIS A 98 17.66 -4.50 9.12
CA HIS A 98 17.48 -5.39 10.27
C HIS A 98 18.42 -4.91 11.39
N SER A 99 17.94 -3.98 12.21
CA SER A 99 18.56 -3.62 13.50
C SER A 99 18.10 -4.54 14.61
#